data_AF-A0A8S2ZKM1-F1
#
_entry.id   AF-A0A8S2ZKM1-F1
#
_cell.length_a   1.000
_cell.length_b   1.000
_cell.length_c   1.000
_cell.angle_alpha   90.00
_cell.angle_beta   90.00
_cell.angle_gamma   90.00
#
_symmetry.space_group_name_H-M   'P 1'
#
loop_
_entity.id
_entity.type
_entity.pdbx_description
1 polymer ?
#
loop_
_entity_poly.entity_id
_entity_poly.type
_entity_poly.pdbx_seq_one_letter_code
_entity_poly.pdbx_strand_id
1 'polypeptide(L)'
;KQRYSDIDGEPMRLFDPIEGYQKLPLLSLEESVEPLSDLIDDLPRRLWMAKENCQERSDSLTEDEAAAICLYTMEWKSRHRSLYYQLNETLRSKERAQLIDVWLPYLKLVLTALYKLPSVKQLVWRGAKVDLSGSYKRGKKYPWWGFSSCTESIEVLQSKA
;
A
#
# COMPACT_ATOMS: atom_id res chain seq x y z
N LYS A 1 16.46 0.26 -4.12
CA LYS A 1 16.18 0.14 -5.57
C LYS A 1 15.70 -1.26 -6.01
N GLN A 2 14.46 -1.67 -5.68
CA GLN A 2 13.66 -2.65 -6.47
C GLN A 2 12.23 -2.81 -5.88
N ARG A 3 11.25 -2.08 -6.44
CA ARG A 3 9.80 -2.19 -6.14
C ARG A 3 9.03 -2.82 -7.33
N TYR A 4 9.42 -4.01 -7.77
CA TYR A 4 8.86 -4.58 -9.00
C TYR A 4 8.03 -5.85 -8.75
N SER A 5 6.73 -5.64 -8.92
CA SER A 5 5.49 -6.45 -8.90
C SER A 5 5.29 -7.60 -7.95
N ASP A 6 4.17 -7.46 -7.25
CA ASP A 6 3.35 -8.37 -6.48
C ASP A 6 2.04 -8.69 -7.25
N ILE A 7 2.02 -8.43 -8.57
CA ILE A 7 0.81 -8.39 -9.39
C ILE A 7 0.31 -9.78 -9.81
N ASP A 8 1.21 -10.76 -9.91
CA ASP A 8 0.91 -12.10 -10.43
C ASP A 8 -0.11 -12.87 -9.55
N GLY A 9 -0.29 -12.43 -8.30
CA GLY A 9 -1.19 -13.07 -7.33
C GLY A 9 -2.60 -12.47 -7.26
N GLU A 10 -3.02 -11.60 -8.17
CA GLU A 10 -4.40 -11.10 -8.16
C GLU A 10 -5.39 -12.27 -8.37
N PRO A 11 -6.36 -12.50 -7.48
CA PRO A 11 -7.17 -13.71 -7.45
C PRO A 11 -8.22 -13.78 -8.58
N MET A 12 -8.26 -12.77 -9.46
CA MET A 12 -9.16 -12.64 -10.62
C MET A 12 -10.64 -12.90 -10.29
N ARG A 13 -11.03 -12.63 -9.04
CA ARG A 13 -12.38 -12.80 -8.50
C ARG A 13 -12.73 -11.68 -7.55
N LEU A 14 -14.04 -11.47 -7.40
CA LEU A 14 -14.57 -10.59 -6.38
C LEU A 14 -14.55 -11.29 -5.02
N PHE A 15 -14.29 -10.49 -4.00
CA PHE A 15 -14.34 -10.81 -2.60
C PHE A 15 -15.29 -9.80 -1.95
N ASP A 16 -15.80 -10.12 -0.77
CA ASP A 16 -16.64 -9.20 -0.03
C ASP A 16 -15.90 -7.91 0.30
N PRO A 17 -16.58 -6.74 0.26
CA PRO A 17 -15.96 -5.47 0.62
C PRO A 17 -15.25 -5.53 1.97
N ILE A 18 -14.15 -4.79 2.09
CA ILE A 18 -13.49 -4.60 3.38
C ILE A 18 -14.30 -3.54 4.14
N GLU A 19 -14.87 -3.94 5.26
CA GLU A 19 -15.70 -3.09 6.12
C GLU A 19 -15.08 -2.98 7.52
N GLY A 20 -15.74 -2.23 8.40
CA GLY A 20 -15.32 -2.08 9.80
C GLY A 20 -14.36 -0.91 10.03
N TYR A 21 -13.35 -0.73 9.16
CA TYR A 21 -12.37 0.36 9.32
C TYR A 21 -13.05 1.74 9.36
N GLN A 22 -14.16 1.94 8.63
CA GLN A 22 -14.87 3.22 8.59
C GLN A 22 -15.35 3.67 9.98
N LYS A 23 -15.72 2.71 10.83
CA LYS A 23 -16.26 2.93 12.18
C LYS A 23 -15.17 3.11 13.24
N LEU A 24 -13.92 2.78 12.93
CA LEU A 24 -12.80 2.94 13.86
C LEU A 24 -12.50 4.43 14.06
N PRO A 25 -12.06 4.82 15.28
CA PRO A 25 -11.49 6.14 15.50
C PRO A 25 -10.23 6.30 14.62
N LEU A 26 -9.90 7.54 14.27
CA LEU A 26 -8.62 7.84 13.64
C LEU A 26 -7.55 7.81 14.74
N LEU A 27 -6.58 6.90 14.62
CA LEU A 27 -5.50 6.70 15.58
C LEU A 27 -4.20 7.35 15.09
N SER A 28 -3.23 7.51 16.00
CA SER A 28 -1.86 7.86 15.62
C SER A 28 -1.22 6.78 14.75
N LEU A 29 -0.09 7.10 14.10
CA LEU A 29 0.62 6.13 13.28
C LEU A 29 1.02 4.91 14.11
N GLU A 30 1.63 5.12 15.28
CA GLU A 30 2.09 4.10 16.22
C GLU A 30 0.97 3.14 16.63
N GLU A 31 -0.16 3.68 17.07
CA GLU A 31 -1.32 2.88 17.48
C GLU A 31 -1.92 2.11 16.29
N SER A 32 -1.95 2.72 15.10
CA SER A 32 -2.54 2.09 13.92
C SER A 32 -1.78 0.86 13.42
N VAL A 33 -0.48 0.76 13.74
CA VAL A 33 0.39 -0.35 13.32
C VAL A 33 0.76 -1.31 14.44
N GLU A 34 0.36 -1.03 15.69
CA GLU A 34 0.65 -1.89 16.84
C GLU A 34 0.27 -3.36 16.61
N PRO A 35 -0.91 -3.68 16.02
CA PRO A 35 -1.28 -5.07 15.70
C PRO A 35 -0.40 -5.76 14.65
N LEU A 36 0.47 -5.00 13.96
CA LEU A 36 1.31 -5.48 12.87
C LEU A 36 2.76 -5.77 13.31
N SER A 37 3.07 -5.59 14.60
CA SER A 37 4.41 -5.72 15.17
C SER A 37 5.09 -7.06 14.88
N ASP A 38 4.34 -8.17 14.86
CA ASP A 38 4.86 -9.50 14.53
C ASP A 38 4.98 -9.77 13.01
N LEU A 39 4.30 -8.96 12.19
CA LEU A 39 4.24 -9.14 10.72
C LEU A 39 5.33 -8.33 9.98
N ILE A 40 5.85 -7.28 10.61
CA ILE A 40 6.67 -6.25 9.99
C ILE A 40 7.97 -6.08 10.77
N ASP A 41 9.10 -6.27 10.09
CA ASP A 41 10.41 -6.16 10.72
C ASP A 41 10.73 -4.71 11.12
N ASP A 42 11.33 -4.54 12.31
CA ASP A 42 11.99 -3.27 12.69
C ASP A 42 11.01 -2.07 12.68
N LEU A 43 9.76 -2.34 13.05
CA LEU A 43 8.65 -1.39 13.00
C LEU A 43 8.97 -0.06 13.73
N PRO A 44 9.55 -0.04 14.95
CA PRO A 44 9.86 1.23 15.62
C PRO A 44 10.78 2.15 14.81
N ARG A 45 11.86 1.61 14.22
CA ARG A 45 12.77 2.40 13.38
C ARG A 45 12.07 2.88 12.11
N ARG A 46 11.17 2.06 11.55
CA ARG A 46 10.41 2.39 10.34
C ARG A 46 9.42 3.51 10.56
N LEU A 47 8.75 3.52 11.71
CA LEU A 47 7.84 4.60 12.11
C LEU A 47 8.61 5.92 12.26
N TRP A 48 9.74 5.90 12.98
CA TRP A 48 10.60 7.08 13.11
C TRP A 48 11.06 7.60 11.74
N MET A 49 11.59 6.73 10.88
CA MET A 49 11.99 7.11 9.52
C MET A 49 10.83 7.64 8.68
N ALA A 50 9.61 7.12 8.85
CA ALA A 50 8.46 7.57 8.09
C ALA A 50 8.08 9.01 8.47
N LYS A 51 8.08 9.33 9.77
CA LYS A 51 7.83 10.68 10.29
C LYS A 51 8.90 11.67 9.86
N GLU A 52 10.18 11.29 9.94
CA GLU A 52 11.28 12.16 9.50
C GLU A 52 11.24 12.47 8.00
N ASN A 53 10.93 11.46 7.17
CA ASN A 53 10.89 11.65 5.70
C ASN A 53 9.65 12.42 5.21
N CYS A 54 8.67 12.70 6.07
CA CYS A 54 7.43 13.38 5.71
C CYS A 54 7.25 14.73 6.42
N GLN A 55 8.34 15.35 6.88
CA GLN A 55 8.32 16.66 7.53
C GLN A 55 7.78 17.76 6.58
N GLU A 56 8.12 17.67 5.28
CA GLU A 56 7.54 18.50 4.22
C GLU A 56 6.24 17.87 3.72
N ARG A 57 5.17 17.99 4.53
CA ARG A 57 3.84 17.48 4.19
C ARG A 57 2.95 18.55 3.58
N SER A 58 1.92 18.11 2.85
CA SER A 58 0.79 18.97 2.46
C SER A 58 0.08 19.50 3.70
N ASP A 59 -0.32 20.77 3.69
CA ASP A 59 -1.12 21.39 4.76
C ASP A 59 -2.45 20.65 5.03
N SER A 60 -2.93 19.87 4.05
CA SER A 60 -4.13 19.07 4.18
C SER A 60 -3.97 17.82 5.05
N LEU A 61 -2.73 17.37 5.33
CA LEU A 61 -2.44 16.14 6.06
C LEU A 61 -1.93 16.43 7.47
N THR A 62 -2.34 15.59 8.42
CA THR A 62 -1.66 15.51 9.73
C THR A 62 -0.29 14.83 9.58
N GLU A 63 0.50 14.87 10.65
CA GLU A 63 1.79 14.16 10.69
C GLU A 63 1.62 12.66 10.47
N ASP A 64 0.71 12.05 11.22
CA ASP A 64 0.46 10.62 11.15
C ASP A 64 -0.08 10.18 9.80
N GLU A 65 -0.91 11.01 9.16
CA GLU A 65 -1.45 10.75 7.82
C GLU A 65 -0.35 10.77 6.74
N ALA A 66 0.50 11.80 6.76
CA ALA A 66 1.64 11.88 5.84
C ALA A 66 2.63 10.72 6.09
N ALA A 67 2.93 10.45 7.35
CA ALA A 67 3.82 9.38 7.77
C ALA A 67 3.26 7.99 7.39
N ALA A 68 1.95 7.78 7.44
CA ALA A 68 1.33 6.52 6.99
C ALA A 68 1.57 6.26 5.50
N ILE A 69 1.44 7.29 4.65
CA ILE A 69 1.73 7.21 3.21
C ILE A 69 3.25 6.98 2.98
N CYS A 70 4.10 7.69 3.72
CA CYS A 70 5.55 7.50 3.65
C CYS A 70 5.98 6.09 4.11
N LEU A 71 5.34 5.54 5.15
CA LEU A 71 5.61 4.18 5.62
C LEU A 71 5.20 3.12 4.58
N TYR A 72 4.07 3.31 3.90
CA TYR A 72 3.66 2.46 2.78
C TYR A 72 4.67 2.51 1.64
N THR A 73 5.18 3.69 1.31
CA THR A 73 6.03 3.87 0.14
C THR A 73 7.51 3.68 0.40
N MET A 74 8.01 3.73 1.63
CA MET A 74 9.46 3.69 1.89
C MET A 74 10.13 2.38 1.41
N GLU A 75 11.45 2.43 1.19
CA GLU A 75 12.20 1.22 0.83
C GLU A 75 12.56 0.37 2.06
N TRP A 76 12.43 -0.94 1.92
CA TRP A 76 12.73 -1.93 2.96
C TRP A 76 13.89 -2.83 2.55
N LYS A 77 14.71 -3.25 3.52
CA LYS A 77 15.83 -4.18 3.27
C LYS A 77 15.30 -5.56 2.88
N SER A 78 14.40 -6.11 3.68
CA SER A 78 13.61 -7.29 3.35
C SER A 78 12.29 -6.85 2.73
N ARG A 79 12.04 -7.27 1.49
CA ARG A 79 10.76 -6.97 0.81
C ARG A 79 9.60 -7.72 1.45
N HIS A 80 9.77 -9.01 1.74
CA HIS A 80 8.66 -9.87 2.19
C HIS A 80 8.11 -9.50 3.56
N ARG A 81 8.86 -8.74 4.35
CA ARG A 81 8.43 -8.23 5.65
C ARG A 81 8.23 -6.72 5.67
N SER A 82 8.07 -6.12 4.49
CA SER A 82 7.72 -4.71 4.36
C SER A 82 6.22 -4.50 4.48
N LEU A 83 5.83 -3.35 5.04
CA LEU A 83 4.41 -3.01 5.22
C LEU A 83 3.61 -3.14 3.91
N TYR A 84 4.09 -2.55 2.81
CA TYR A 84 3.34 -2.57 1.55
C TYR A 84 3.18 -3.98 0.99
N TYR A 85 4.21 -4.82 1.13
CA TYR A 85 4.17 -6.18 0.63
C TYR A 85 3.16 -7.00 1.42
N GLN A 86 3.26 -6.97 2.75
CA GLN A 86 2.38 -7.73 3.64
C GLN A 86 0.92 -7.28 3.52
N LEU A 87 0.69 -5.96 3.39
CA LEU A 87 -0.65 -5.43 3.15
C LEU A 87 -1.21 -5.90 1.81
N ASN A 88 -0.48 -5.71 0.71
CA ASN A 88 -0.98 -6.10 -0.61
C ASN A 88 -1.16 -7.62 -0.77
N GLU A 89 -0.32 -8.44 -0.12
CA GLU A 89 -0.51 -9.89 -0.06
C GLU A 89 -1.79 -10.23 0.72
N THR A 90 -2.01 -9.59 1.87
CA THR A 90 -3.24 -9.78 2.67
C THR A 90 -4.49 -9.40 1.87
N LEU A 91 -4.46 -8.29 1.14
CA LEU A 91 -5.59 -7.81 0.32
C LEU A 91 -5.94 -8.78 -0.82
N ARG A 92 -4.95 -9.50 -1.37
CA ARG A 92 -5.11 -10.50 -2.43
C ARG A 92 -5.41 -11.92 -1.91
N SER A 93 -5.15 -12.19 -0.64
CA SER A 93 -5.29 -13.52 -0.05
C SER A 93 -6.73 -14.05 -0.13
N LYS A 94 -6.87 -15.36 -0.37
CA LYS A 94 -8.15 -16.05 -0.26
C LYS A 94 -8.65 -16.13 1.18
N GLU A 95 -7.74 -16.03 2.14
CA GLU A 95 -8.00 -16.02 3.58
C GLU A 95 -8.16 -14.60 4.13
N ARG A 96 -8.30 -13.59 3.25
CA ARG A 96 -8.37 -12.18 3.64
C ARG A 96 -9.33 -11.89 4.79
N ALA A 97 -10.50 -12.52 4.82
CA ALA A 97 -11.49 -12.32 5.88
C ALA A 97 -10.94 -12.61 7.29
N GLN A 98 -9.96 -13.51 7.42
CA GLN A 98 -9.33 -13.87 8.70
C GLN A 98 -8.10 -13.00 9.01
N LEU A 99 -7.51 -12.40 7.98
CA LEU A 99 -6.24 -11.68 8.06
C LEU A 99 -6.39 -10.16 8.11
N ILE A 100 -7.53 -9.62 7.64
CA ILE A 100 -7.68 -8.18 7.41
C ILE A 100 -7.90 -7.38 8.70
N ASP A 101 -8.38 -8.01 9.77
CA ASP A 101 -8.78 -7.32 11.01
C ASP A 101 -7.61 -6.54 11.65
N VAL A 102 -6.40 -7.13 11.67
CA VAL A 102 -5.20 -6.47 12.20
C VAL A 102 -4.76 -5.25 11.36
N TRP A 103 -5.22 -5.16 10.11
CA TRP A 103 -4.92 -4.05 9.20
C TRP A 103 -5.94 -2.93 9.24
N LEU A 104 -7.13 -3.13 9.82
CA LEU A 104 -8.20 -2.12 9.79
C LEU A 104 -7.79 -0.77 10.40
N PRO A 105 -7.04 -0.70 11.53
CA PRO A 105 -6.59 0.57 12.07
C PRO A 105 -5.65 1.32 11.11
N TYR A 106 -4.68 0.62 10.51
CA TYR A 106 -3.79 1.21 9.52
C TYR A 106 -4.52 1.62 8.23
N LEU A 107 -5.45 0.78 7.75
CA LEU A 107 -6.30 1.08 6.59
C LEU A 107 -7.14 2.34 6.82
N LYS A 108 -7.72 2.49 8.02
CA LYS A 108 -8.44 3.72 8.41
C LYS A 108 -7.54 4.95 8.27
N LEU A 109 -6.32 4.91 8.80
CA LEU A 109 -5.39 6.03 8.74
C LEU A 109 -4.96 6.36 7.30
N VAL A 110 -4.44 5.37 6.56
CA VAL A 110 -3.88 5.61 5.22
C VAL A 110 -4.96 5.98 4.19
N LEU A 111 -6.16 5.39 4.25
CA LEU A 111 -7.24 5.74 3.34
C LEU A 111 -7.79 7.15 3.64
N THR A 112 -7.86 7.54 4.92
CA THR A 112 -8.22 8.91 5.30
C THR A 112 -7.22 9.92 4.75
N ALA A 113 -5.92 9.62 4.87
CA ALA A 113 -4.85 10.45 4.32
C ALA A 113 -4.97 10.59 2.79
N LEU A 114 -5.13 9.47 2.07
CA LEU A 114 -5.25 9.48 0.61
C LEU A 114 -6.50 10.23 0.13
N TYR A 115 -7.62 10.18 0.87
CA TYR A 115 -8.84 10.91 0.52
C TYR A 115 -8.69 12.43 0.63
N LYS A 116 -7.75 12.91 1.44
CA LYS A 116 -7.42 14.35 1.60
C LYS A 116 -6.49 14.89 0.51
N LEU A 117 -5.89 14.02 -0.30
CA LEU A 117 -5.03 14.42 -1.41
C LEU A 117 -5.85 14.71 -2.68
N PRO A 118 -5.39 15.65 -3.52
CA PRO A 118 -6.08 15.96 -4.76
C PRO A 118 -6.10 14.75 -5.71
N SER A 119 -7.27 14.47 -6.29
CA SER A 119 -7.38 13.50 -7.36
C SER A 119 -6.84 14.07 -8.67
N VAL A 120 -5.86 13.39 -9.27
CA VAL A 120 -5.24 13.80 -10.54
C VAL A 120 -5.54 12.77 -11.62
N LYS A 121 -5.94 13.24 -12.81
CA LYS A 121 -6.11 12.41 -14.00
C LYS A 121 -4.90 12.59 -14.91
N GLN A 122 -4.02 11.60 -14.94
CA GLN A 122 -2.80 11.64 -15.74
C GLN A 122 -2.34 10.24 -16.18
N LEU A 123 -1.44 10.20 -17.15
CA LEU A 123 -0.78 8.96 -17.56
C LEU A 123 0.28 8.59 -16.52
N VAL A 124 0.19 7.36 -16.00
CA VAL A 124 1.16 6.82 -15.06
C VAL A 124 1.62 5.44 -15.52
N TRP A 125 2.79 5.04 -15.06
CA TRP A 125 3.41 3.77 -15.36
C TRP A 125 3.58 2.95 -14.09
N ARG A 126 3.36 1.64 -14.18
CA ARG A 126 3.65 0.67 -13.11
C ARG A 126 4.48 -0.47 -13.69
N GLY A 127 5.65 -0.70 -13.11
CA GLY A 127 6.51 -1.80 -13.54
C GLY A 127 5.96 -3.16 -13.10
N ALA A 128 5.79 -4.07 -14.06
CA ALA A 128 5.53 -5.48 -13.83
C ALA A 128 6.75 -6.31 -14.24
N LYS A 129 7.22 -7.20 -13.36
CA LYS A 129 8.34 -8.12 -13.62
C LYS A 129 7.89 -9.48 -14.18
N VAL A 130 6.60 -9.63 -14.38
CA VAL A 130 5.95 -10.84 -14.88
C VAL A 130 5.20 -10.51 -16.16
N ASP A 131 5.13 -11.45 -17.09
CA ASP A 131 4.30 -11.31 -18.28
C ASP A 131 2.83 -11.52 -17.91
N LEU A 132 2.08 -10.43 -17.92
CA LEU A 132 0.65 -10.40 -17.57
C LEU A 132 -0.26 -10.49 -18.81
N SER A 133 0.31 -10.54 -20.02
CA SER A 133 -0.44 -10.46 -21.27
C SER A 133 -1.45 -11.59 -21.45
N GLY A 134 -1.14 -12.79 -20.93
CA GLY A 134 -2.06 -13.93 -20.91
C GLY A 134 -3.22 -13.79 -19.91
N SER A 135 -3.00 -13.07 -18.81
CA SER A 135 -3.93 -12.96 -17.68
C SER A 135 -4.97 -11.85 -17.89
N TYR A 136 -4.58 -10.75 -18.54
CA TYR A 136 -5.44 -9.58 -18.73
C TYR A 136 -5.79 -9.35 -20.21
N LYS A 137 -7.06 -9.63 -20.55
CA LYS A 137 -7.59 -9.44 -21.90
C LYS A 137 -8.11 -8.02 -22.08
N ARG A 138 -7.77 -7.40 -23.21
CA ARG A 138 -8.24 -6.07 -23.60
C ARG A 138 -9.78 -5.98 -23.54
N GLY A 139 -10.29 -4.87 -23.01
CA GLY A 139 -11.73 -4.60 -22.91
C GLY A 139 -12.44 -5.28 -21.74
N LYS A 140 -11.75 -6.15 -20.98
CA LYS A 140 -12.30 -6.74 -19.76
C LYS A 140 -11.98 -5.88 -18.54
N LYS A 141 -12.90 -5.88 -17.58
CA LYS A 141 -12.70 -5.29 -16.25
C LYS A 141 -12.26 -6.38 -15.29
N TYR A 142 -11.31 -6.04 -14.42
CA TYR A 142 -10.75 -6.95 -13.44
C TYR A 142 -10.81 -6.30 -12.06
N PRO A 143 -11.13 -7.06 -11.00
CA PRO A 143 -10.94 -6.58 -9.64
C PRO A 143 -9.45 -6.38 -9.38
N TRP A 144 -9.13 -5.35 -8.61
CA TRP A 144 -7.76 -5.00 -8.26
C TRP A 144 -7.70 -4.74 -6.77
N TRP A 145 -7.14 -5.68 -6.01
CA TRP A 145 -7.25 -5.64 -4.55
C TRP A 145 -6.08 -4.94 -3.87
N GLY A 146 -4.87 -5.09 -4.39
CA GLY A 146 -3.70 -4.40 -3.83
C GLY A 146 -3.67 -2.91 -4.16
N PHE A 147 -3.02 -2.11 -3.32
CA PHE A 147 -2.71 -0.72 -3.66
C PHE A 147 -1.78 -0.66 -4.88
N SER A 148 -1.95 0.37 -5.69
CA SER A 148 -1.11 0.63 -6.86
C SER A 148 -0.15 1.78 -6.61
N SER A 149 1.14 1.46 -6.50
CA SER A 149 2.21 2.45 -6.56
C SER A 149 2.68 2.61 -8.01
N CYS A 150 2.60 3.83 -8.52
CA CYS A 150 2.91 4.19 -9.90
C CYS A 150 3.92 5.33 -9.96
N THR A 151 4.48 5.57 -11.15
CA THR A 151 5.39 6.68 -11.43
C THR A 151 4.97 7.38 -12.72
N GLU A 152 5.17 8.70 -12.80
CA GLU A 152 4.96 9.49 -14.02
C GLU A 152 6.12 9.31 -15.01
N SER A 153 7.30 8.91 -14.53
CA SER A 153 8.51 8.77 -15.34
C SER A 153 8.75 7.31 -15.72
N ILE A 154 8.70 7.03 -17.02
CA ILE A 154 9.04 5.70 -17.55
C ILE A 154 10.53 5.38 -17.33
N GLU A 155 11.38 6.40 -17.25
CA GLU A 155 12.82 6.27 -16.99
C GLU A 155 13.09 5.65 -15.61
N VAL A 156 12.25 5.95 -14.61
CA VAL A 156 12.30 5.31 -13.29
C VAL A 156 12.15 3.78 -13.43
N LEU A 157 11.31 3.32 -14.35
CA LEU A 157 11.11 1.90 -14.64
C LEU A 157 12.25 1.29 -15.47
N GLN A 158 12.83 2.05 -16.39
CA GLN A 158 13.90 1.61 -17.29
C GLN A 158 15.28 1.52 -16.62
N SER A 159 15.44 2.03 -15.39
CA SER A 159 16.73 2.12 -14.70
C SER A 159 17.41 0.79 -14.30
N LYS A 160 16.99 -0.36 -14.87
CA LYS A 160 17.66 -1.68 -14.77
C LYS A 160 17.30 -2.59 -15.96
N ALA A 161 18.15 -2.61 -16.98
CA ALA A 161 18.46 -3.81 -17.77
C ALA A 161 19.74 -4.43 -17.19
#